data_AF-A0A944BKT6-F1
#
_entry.id   AF-A0A944BKT6-F1
#
_cell.length_a   1.000
_cell.length_b   1.000
_cell.length_c   1.000
_cell.angle_alpha   90.00
_cell.angle_beta   90.00
_cell.angle_gamma   90.00
#
_symmetry.space_group_name_H-M   'P 1'
#
loop_
_entity.id
_entity.type
_entity.pdbx_description
1 polymer ?
#
loop_
_entity_poly.entity_id
_entity_poly.type
_entity_poly.pdbx_seq_one_letter_code
_entity_poly.pdbx_strand_id
1 'polypeptide(L)'
;FTYIKDKYAAKYPRQTELRNFETIQAVKVVEANKKLYFNKVEGFVGMALKRDDNLQFISNCSDIDDIIVFHKDGKYRVFKVADKIYVGKDVIHVGIFIKNDKRTIYNAVYRNGSSGDYYIKRFAVNSVNRDKDYDLTQGTPGSKVVYFTANSNGEAETIKVVLKPSPRRVKNLVFEKDFSTIAIKGRQSMGNILTKFDVHKIDLKQRGTSTLGGIDIYFDRDVLRLNVDKRGDFLGNFDGDDKILVVTKSGDYYVTDFDLNNHYDDDMLLIEKFDVSKVWTAILFDAEQKYFYIKRFNFEPINKRTQFISPADGSFLKLISCNYYSRFKVIFGNGDEFREPLEIDADEFIGIKSFKAKGKRITTYNVADIVELEPLRFPEDDTDNGEPADDAETQDNSDDNNGAESAKKSYEELTKGIEIVSNQPFDDDADGADDASKDIDDMLGQLRLF
;
A
#
# COMPACT_ATOMS: atom_id res chain seq x y z
N PHE A 1 -2.26 -33.14 41.80
CA PHE A 1 -1.94 -32.23 40.68
C PHE A 1 -1.90 -32.94 39.33
N THR A 2 -1.19 -34.06 39.19
CA THR A 2 -1.13 -34.87 37.95
C THR A 2 -2.50 -35.29 37.42
N TYR A 3 -3.34 -35.88 38.28
CA TYR A 3 -4.70 -36.30 37.90
C TYR A 3 -5.59 -35.16 37.36
N ILE A 4 -5.48 -33.95 37.92
CA ILE A 4 -6.27 -32.79 37.45
C ILE A 4 -5.76 -32.34 36.09
N LYS A 5 -4.44 -32.32 35.88
CA LYS A 5 -3.86 -31.95 34.58
C LYS A 5 -4.32 -32.90 33.48
N ASP A 6 -4.24 -34.21 33.71
CA ASP A 6 -4.56 -35.21 32.69
C ASP A 6 -6.05 -35.22 32.32
N LYS A 7 -6.94 -34.93 33.28
CA LYS A 7 -8.39 -34.91 33.07
C LYS A 7 -8.88 -33.66 32.33
N TYR A 8 -8.23 -32.51 32.50
CA TYR A 8 -8.75 -31.22 32.03
C TYR A 8 -7.88 -30.53 30.96
N ALA A 9 -6.59 -30.86 30.80
CA ALA A 9 -5.69 -30.13 29.90
C ALA A 9 -6.13 -30.16 28.43
N ALA A 10 -6.68 -31.28 27.95
CA ALA A 10 -7.15 -31.39 26.55
C ALA A 10 -8.33 -30.47 26.23
N LYS A 11 -9.13 -30.10 27.24
CA LYS A 11 -10.27 -29.19 27.08
C LYS A 11 -9.87 -27.71 27.09
N TYR A 12 -8.65 -27.39 27.50
CA TYR A 12 -8.14 -26.02 27.61
C TYR A 12 -6.75 -25.92 26.96
N PRO A 13 -6.66 -26.05 25.63
CA PRO A 13 -5.41 -25.80 24.93
C PRO A 13 -4.97 -24.34 25.12
N ARG A 14 -3.65 -24.11 25.10
CA ARG A 14 -3.10 -22.76 25.17
C ARG A 14 -3.55 -21.98 23.93
N GLN A 15 -4.23 -20.87 24.14
CA GLN A 15 -4.68 -19.96 23.07
C GLN A 15 -3.64 -18.88 22.72
N THR A 16 -2.58 -18.74 23.51
CA THR A 16 -1.52 -17.76 23.28
C THR A 16 -0.31 -18.38 22.57
N GLU A 17 0.22 -17.68 21.59
CA GLU A 17 1.44 -18.08 20.87
C GLU A 17 2.69 -17.49 21.56
N LEU A 18 3.75 -18.29 21.71
CA LEU A 18 5.05 -17.79 22.16
C LEU A 18 5.88 -17.41 20.93
N ARG A 19 5.93 -16.12 20.60
CA ARG A 19 6.84 -15.59 19.59
C ARG A 19 8.16 -15.17 20.23
N ASN A 20 9.28 -15.59 19.64
CA ASN A 20 10.59 -15.11 20.04
C ASN A 20 10.80 -13.72 19.45
N PHE A 21 11.02 -12.72 20.31
CA PHE A 21 11.45 -11.40 19.85
C PHE A 21 12.91 -11.48 19.41
N GLU A 22 13.19 -11.17 18.15
CA GLU A 22 14.56 -10.77 17.77
C GLU A 22 14.99 -9.56 18.60
N THR A 23 16.30 -9.31 18.67
CA THR A 23 16.85 -8.14 19.39
C THR A 23 16.47 -6.86 18.65
N ILE A 24 15.26 -6.39 18.92
CA ILE A 24 14.68 -5.18 18.37
C ILE A 24 15.57 -4.01 18.79
N GLN A 25 16.14 -3.29 17.81
CA GLN A 25 16.70 -1.97 18.09
C GLN A 25 15.56 -1.11 18.61
N ALA A 26 15.57 -0.78 19.91
CA ALA A 26 14.52 -0.02 20.59
C ALA A 26 14.16 1.32 19.91
N VAL A 27 15.00 1.82 19.00
CA VAL A 27 14.78 3.01 18.17
C VAL A 27 13.76 2.76 17.06
N LYS A 28 13.57 1.52 16.59
CA LYS A 28 12.71 1.19 15.44
C LYS A 28 11.28 0.76 15.83
N VAL A 29 11.06 0.44 17.11
CA VAL A 29 9.76 -0.02 17.66
C VAL A 29 9.22 1.00 18.67
N VAL A 30 9.40 2.29 18.38
CA VAL A 30 8.60 3.31 19.06
C VAL A 30 7.44 3.63 18.13
N GLU A 31 6.23 3.27 18.54
CA GLU A 31 5.03 3.55 17.77
C GLU A 31 4.91 5.05 17.49
N ALA A 32 4.67 5.42 16.23
CA ALA A 32 4.39 6.79 15.79
C ALA A 32 2.96 7.21 16.19
N ASN A 33 2.66 7.16 17.49
CA ASN A 33 1.32 7.41 18.03
C ASN A 33 1.00 8.89 18.18
N LYS A 34 2.01 9.76 18.07
CA LYS A 34 1.85 11.20 18.29
C LYS A 34 1.76 11.94 16.98
N LYS A 35 0.93 12.97 16.94
CA LYS A 35 0.73 13.80 15.74
C LYS A 35 1.62 15.03 15.81
N LEU A 36 2.40 15.27 14.76
CA LEU A 36 3.20 16.47 14.62
C LEU A 36 2.36 17.59 14.00
N TYR A 37 2.34 18.74 14.67
CA TYR A 37 1.65 19.93 14.21
C TYR A 37 2.60 21.10 13.98
N PHE A 38 2.23 21.98 13.07
CA PHE A 38 2.96 23.21 12.77
C PHE A 38 2.01 24.41 12.73
N ASN A 39 2.29 25.44 13.54
CA ASN A 39 1.63 26.75 13.46
C ASN A 39 2.52 27.72 12.69
N LYS A 40 2.10 28.06 11.47
CA LYS A 40 2.87 28.92 10.55
C LYS A 40 2.92 30.39 10.96
N VAL A 41 1.89 30.88 11.64
CA VAL A 41 1.77 32.30 12.04
C VAL A 41 2.68 32.58 13.22
N GLU A 42 2.60 31.74 14.24
CA GLU A 42 3.40 31.88 15.45
C GLU A 42 4.82 31.32 15.30
N GLY A 43 5.03 30.39 14.37
CA GLY A 43 6.34 29.77 14.14
C GLY A 43 6.67 28.68 15.16
N PHE A 44 5.66 27.90 15.59
CA PHE A 44 5.85 26.78 16.51
C PHE A 44 5.60 25.44 15.83
N VAL A 45 6.43 24.45 16.14
CA VAL A 45 6.25 23.05 15.75
C VAL A 45 6.23 22.18 17.01
N GLY A 46 5.41 21.13 17.02
CA GLY A 46 5.42 20.17 18.12
C GLY A 46 4.19 19.29 18.18
N MET A 47 4.20 18.36 19.13
CA MET A 47 3.12 17.39 19.33
C MET A 47 1.97 17.95 20.18
N ALA A 48 2.26 18.91 21.06
CA ALA A 48 1.32 19.44 22.04
C ALA A 48 1.08 20.95 21.82
N LEU A 49 0.75 21.33 20.59
CA LEU A 49 0.35 22.70 20.27
C LEU A 49 -1.11 22.94 20.68
N LYS A 50 -1.40 24.15 21.19
CA LYS A 50 -2.77 24.55 21.48
C LYS A 50 -3.58 24.51 20.18
N ARG A 51 -4.81 24.00 20.25
CA ARG A 51 -5.73 24.03 19.11
C ARG A 51 -6.01 25.49 18.75
N ASP A 52 -5.66 25.85 17.53
CA ASP A 52 -5.85 27.14 16.89
C ASP A 52 -6.15 26.88 15.41
N ASP A 53 -6.82 27.80 14.75
CA ASP A 53 -7.24 27.67 13.35
C ASP A 53 -6.05 27.63 12.37
N ASN A 54 -4.88 28.09 12.81
CA ASN A 54 -3.64 28.13 12.04
C ASN A 54 -2.76 26.87 12.18
N LEU A 55 -3.30 25.82 12.80
CA LEU A 55 -2.56 24.59 13.08
C LEU A 55 -2.63 23.63 11.90
N GLN A 56 -1.49 23.36 11.26
CA GLN A 56 -1.38 22.40 10.18
C GLN A 56 -0.87 21.05 10.72
N PHE A 57 -1.57 19.97 10.41
CA PHE A 57 -1.05 18.61 10.62
C PHE A 57 0.06 18.31 9.60
N ILE A 58 1.18 17.77 10.07
CA ILE A 58 2.34 17.43 9.23
C ILE A 58 2.42 15.93 8.98
N SER A 59 2.64 15.15 10.03
CA SER A 59 2.73 13.68 9.97
C SER A 59 2.57 13.07 11.37
N ASN A 60 2.42 11.75 11.43
CA ASN A 60 2.62 11.00 12.66
C ASN A 60 4.12 10.92 12.97
N CYS A 61 4.45 10.96 14.25
CA CYS A 61 5.82 10.98 14.75
C CYS A 61 5.92 10.32 16.13
N SER A 62 7.15 10.07 16.53
CA SER A 62 7.57 9.55 17.82
C SER A 62 8.42 10.57 18.58
N ASP A 63 8.53 10.40 19.90
CA ASP A 63 9.34 11.25 20.80
C ASP A 63 10.85 11.18 20.51
N ILE A 64 11.27 10.18 19.75
CA ILE A 64 12.67 9.96 19.37
C ILE A 64 12.99 10.50 17.98
N ASP A 65 11.98 10.88 17.20
CA ASP A 65 12.17 11.34 15.83
C ASP A 65 12.85 12.71 15.79
N ASP A 66 13.48 12.97 14.64
CA ASP A 66 14.03 14.26 14.29
C ASP A 66 13.12 14.94 13.27
N ILE A 67 13.05 16.27 13.30
CA ILE A 67 12.32 17.10 12.35
C ILE A 67 13.29 18.03 11.63
N ILE A 68 13.06 18.23 10.34
CA ILE A 68 13.78 19.20 9.52
C ILE A 68 12.86 20.37 9.18
N VAL A 69 13.39 21.59 9.33
CA VAL A 69 12.64 22.83 9.07
C VAL A 69 13.43 23.69 8.10
N PHE A 70 12.77 24.14 7.03
CA PHE A 70 13.34 25.05 6.03
C PHE A 70 12.68 26.42 6.10
N HIS A 71 13.49 27.47 5.95
CA HIS A 71 13.06 28.87 5.94
C HIS A 71 13.18 29.48 4.55
N LYS A 72 12.42 30.56 4.36
CA LYS A 72 12.36 31.33 3.11
C LYS A 72 13.67 32.04 2.78
N ASP A 73 14.51 32.34 3.75
CA ASP A 73 15.87 32.88 3.56
C ASP A 73 16.87 31.80 3.10
N GLY A 74 16.45 30.53 3.10
CA GLY A 74 17.26 29.38 2.70
C GLY A 74 17.97 28.67 3.84
N LYS A 75 17.82 29.15 5.08
CA LYS A 75 18.33 28.44 6.24
C LYS A 75 17.46 27.23 6.56
N TYR A 76 18.09 26.19 7.07
CA TYR A 76 17.38 25.03 7.59
C TYR A 76 18.12 24.45 8.79
N ARG A 77 17.36 23.79 9.66
CA ARG A 77 17.85 23.20 10.90
C ARG A 77 17.10 21.91 11.18
N VAL A 78 17.78 20.97 11.83
CA VAL A 78 17.18 19.74 12.34
C VAL A 78 17.06 19.82 13.86
N PHE A 79 15.90 19.47 14.38
CA PHE A 79 15.61 19.44 15.81
C PHE A 79 15.13 18.04 16.20
N LYS A 80 15.31 17.69 17.47
CA LYS A 80 14.57 16.57 18.04
C LYS A 80 13.10 16.98 18.22
N VAL A 81 12.17 16.07 17.97
CA VAL A 81 10.74 16.28 18.27
C VAL A 81 10.55 16.63 19.76
N ALA A 82 9.68 17.60 20.03
CA ALA A 82 9.26 17.95 21.38
C ALA A 82 7.81 18.47 21.39
N ASP A 83 7.28 18.74 22.58
CA ASP A 83 5.92 19.22 22.78
C ASP A 83 5.63 20.55 22.08
N LYS A 84 6.57 21.49 22.18
CA LYS A 84 6.50 22.81 21.55
C LYS A 84 7.91 23.40 21.36
N ILE A 85 8.28 23.69 20.12
CA ILE A 85 9.55 24.31 19.75
C ILE A 85 9.27 25.54 18.89
N TYR A 86 9.91 26.67 19.24
CA TYR A 86 9.91 27.85 18.37
C TYR A 86 10.95 27.67 17.27
N VAL A 87 10.49 27.68 16.02
CA VAL A 87 11.35 27.51 14.84
C VAL A 87 11.54 28.82 14.08
N GLY A 88 10.82 29.88 14.43
CA GLY A 88 10.91 31.16 13.74
C GLY A 88 9.78 31.38 12.72
N LYS A 89 9.79 32.56 12.11
CA LYS A 89 8.82 32.93 11.06
C LYS A 89 9.35 32.53 9.67
N ASP A 90 8.50 32.67 8.66
CA ASP A 90 8.84 32.40 7.25
C ASP A 90 9.32 30.96 6.97
N VAL A 91 8.81 29.99 7.71
CA VAL A 91 9.01 28.56 7.41
C VAL A 91 8.29 28.19 6.12
N ILE A 92 9.01 27.49 5.23
CA ILE A 92 8.50 27.00 3.95
C ILE A 92 8.21 25.49 3.96
N HIS A 93 8.88 24.72 4.83
CA HIS A 93 8.65 23.28 4.96
C HIS A 93 9.03 22.77 6.34
N VAL A 94 8.25 21.80 6.83
CA VAL A 94 8.51 21.00 8.03
C VAL A 94 8.26 19.54 7.67
N GLY A 95 9.17 18.64 8.05
CA GLY A 95 9.01 17.21 7.82
C GLY A 95 9.82 16.37 8.81
N ILE A 96 9.54 15.07 8.86
CA ILE A 96 10.35 14.11 9.61
C ILE A 96 11.70 13.95 8.92
N PHE A 97 12.77 13.96 9.70
CA PHE A 97 14.13 13.82 9.23
C PHE A 97 14.64 12.41 9.49
N ILE A 98 14.82 11.64 8.42
CA ILE A 98 15.39 10.30 8.49
C ILE A 98 16.89 10.41 8.19
N LYS A 99 17.71 10.03 9.18
CA LYS A 99 19.16 10.08 9.02
C LYS A 99 19.62 9.06 7.97
N ASN A 100 20.54 9.49 7.12
CA ASN A 100 21.07 8.78 5.95
C ASN A 100 20.04 8.49 4.85
N ASP A 101 18.89 9.14 4.87
CA ASP A 101 17.96 9.09 3.75
C ASP A 101 18.57 9.76 2.51
N LYS A 102 18.68 8.99 1.44
CA LYS A 102 19.15 9.45 0.13
C LYS A 102 18.02 9.57 -0.89
N ARG A 103 16.80 9.14 -0.54
CA ARG A 103 15.63 9.13 -1.42
C ARG A 103 14.84 10.41 -1.33
N THR A 104 14.70 10.99 -0.13
CA THR A 104 14.08 12.31 -0.02
C THR A 104 14.97 13.35 -0.71
N ILE A 105 14.49 13.83 -1.86
CA ILE A 105 15.14 14.89 -2.63
C ILE A 105 14.34 16.17 -2.44
N TYR A 106 15.05 17.24 -2.13
CA TYR A 106 14.50 18.58 -2.10
C TYR A 106 14.77 19.25 -3.44
N ASN A 107 13.71 19.67 -4.12
CA ASN A 107 13.80 20.48 -5.32
C ASN A 107 13.62 21.95 -4.90
N ALA A 108 14.58 22.80 -5.26
CA ALA A 108 14.55 24.20 -4.87
C ALA A 108 14.94 25.13 -6.01
N VAL A 109 14.24 26.27 -6.09
CA VAL A 109 14.70 27.45 -6.81
C VAL A 109 14.91 28.57 -5.79
N TYR A 110 16.08 29.18 -5.81
CA TYR A 110 16.42 30.28 -4.91
C TYR A 110 17.13 31.41 -5.65
N ARG A 111 16.93 32.64 -5.17
CA ARG A 111 17.69 33.82 -5.58
C ARG A 111 18.88 33.99 -4.65
N ASN A 112 20.08 34.13 -5.20
CA ASN A 112 21.28 34.41 -4.42
C ASN A 112 21.43 35.92 -4.19
N GLY A 113 21.28 36.37 -2.94
CA GLY A 113 21.29 37.80 -2.59
C GLY A 113 20.04 38.57 -3.01
N SER A 114 20.03 39.88 -2.74
CA SER A 114 18.88 40.77 -3.01
C SER A 114 18.62 41.03 -4.49
N SER A 115 19.67 41.02 -5.31
CA SER A 115 19.63 41.33 -6.76
C SER A 115 20.48 40.37 -7.61
N GLY A 116 20.75 39.16 -7.11
CA GLY A 116 21.53 38.17 -7.86
C GLY A 116 20.68 37.20 -8.66
N ASP A 117 21.38 36.27 -9.29
CA ASP A 117 20.80 35.27 -10.19
C ASP A 117 19.93 34.25 -9.44
N TYR A 118 19.01 33.62 -10.17
CA TYR A 118 18.19 32.52 -9.71
C TYR A 118 18.85 31.20 -10.06
N TYR A 119 18.97 30.33 -9.06
CA TYR A 119 19.55 29.00 -9.18
C TYR A 119 18.47 27.94 -8.97
N ILE A 120 18.59 26.83 -9.69
CA ILE A 120 17.78 25.63 -9.55
C ILE A 120 18.68 24.47 -9.09
N LYS A 121 18.26 23.74 -8.05
CA LYS A 121 19.00 22.59 -7.53
C LYS A 121 18.08 21.49 -7.04
N ARG A 122 18.60 20.27 -7.11
CA ARG A 122 18.05 19.06 -6.49
C ARG A 122 19.09 18.53 -5.53
N PHE A 123 18.70 18.29 -4.28
CA PHE A 123 19.65 17.88 -3.26
C PHE A 123 19.04 16.99 -2.19
N ALA A 124 19.86 16.09 -1.64
CA ALA A 124 19.52 15.28 -0.48
C ALA A 124 20.20 15.84 0.78
N VAL A 125 19.55 15.67 1.94
CA VAL A 125 20.09 16.02 3.25
C VAL A 125 20.39 14.73 4.01
N ASN A 126 21.50 14.07 3.67
CA ASN A 126 21.78 12.74 4.22
C ASN A 126 22.05 12.77 5.74
N SER A 127 22.88 13.69 6.21
CA SER A 127 23.24 13.76 7.63
C SER A 127 23.64 15.18 7.99
N VAL A 128 23.07 15.67 9.08
CA VAL A 128 23.37 16.96 9.69
C VAL A 128 23.31 16.84 11.20
N ASN A 129 24.12 17.63 11.90
CA ASN A 129 24.02 17.75 13.35
C ASN A 129 22.77 18.55 13.71
N ARG A 130 22.08 18.11 14.77
CA ARG A 130 20.95 18.82 15.36
C ARG A 130 21.36 20.22 15.83
N ASP A 131 20.38 21.11 15.89
CA ASP A 131 20.48 22.47 16.45
C ASP A 131 21.51 23.40 15.76
N LYS A 132 22.09 22.94 14.64
CA LYS A 132 23.01 23.73 13.82
C LYS A 132 22.29 24.29 12.61
N ASP A 133 22.54 25.57 12.33
CA ASP A 133 22.06 26.21 11.11
C ASP A 133 22.88 25.79 9.90
N TYR A 134 22.16 25.42 8.84
CA TYR A 134 22.71 25.17 7.52
C TYR A 134 22.00 26.06 6.50
N ASP A 135 22.66 26.29 5.38
CA ASP A 135 22.12 27.12 4.29
C ASP A 135 22.01 26.25 3.03
N LEU A 136 20.86 26.29 2.37
CA LEU A 136 20.65 25.62 1.08
C LEU A 136 21.07 26.50 -0.11
N THR A 137 21.26 27.80 0.13
CA THR A 137 21.79 28.79 -0.81
C THR A 137 23.31 28.92 -0.67
N GLN A 138 23.88 30.06 -1.06
CA GLN A 138 25.30 30.36 -0.93
C GLN A 138 25.63 31.20 0.32
N GLY A 139 24.64 31.56 1.15
CA GLY A 139 24.85 32.39 2.35
C GLY A 139 24.92 33.89 2.09
N THR A 140 24.72 34.34 0.85
CA THR A 140 24.71 35.77 0.52
C THR A 140 23.53 36.47 1.20
N PRO A 141 23.73 37.59 1.92
CA PRO A 141 22.64 38.33 2.53
C PRO A 141 21.55 38.74 1.53
N GLY A 142 20.28 38.54 1.91
CA GLY A 142 19.12 38.84 1.05
C GLY A 142 18.73 37.71 0.06
N SER A 143 19.39 36.55 0.16
CA SER A 143 18.99 35.33 -0.54
C SER A 143 17.58 34.91 -0.14
N LYS A 144 16.87 34.29 -1.09
CA LYS A 144 15.48 33.90 -0.88
C LYS A 144 15.11 32.68 -1.71
N VAL A 145 14.50 31.69 -1.07
CA VAL A 145 13.86 30.56 -1.73
C VAL A 145 12.55 31.02 -2.34
N VAL A 146 12.37 30.77 -3.63
CA VAL A 146 11.18 31.18 -4.38
C VAL A 146 10.32 30.00 -4.82
N TYR A 147 10.88 28.79 -4.83
CA TYR A 147 10.16 27.55 -5.07
C TYR A 147 10.83 26.43 -4.28
N PHE A 148 10.03 25.57 -3.63
CA PHE A 148 10.51 24.47 -2.82
C PHE A 148 9.50 23.35 -2.78
N THR A 149 9.97 22.12 -2.95
CA THR A 149 9.20 20.88 -2.74
C THR A 149 10.10 19.85 -2.05
N ALA A 150 9.48 19.03 -1.21
CA ALA A 150 10.12 17.91 -0.54
C ALA A 150 9.51 16.63 -1.09
N ASN A 151 10.32 15.83 -1.76
CA ASN A 151 9.89 14.73 -2.59
C ASN A 151 10.49 13.45 -2.02
N SER A 152 9.70 12.68 -1.26
CA SER A 152 10.13 11.48 -0.51
C SER A 152 10.70 10.39 -1.43
N ASN A 153 10.17 10.29 -2.66
CA ASN A 153 10.65 9.37 -3.68
C ASN A 153 11.51 10.07 -4.73
N GLY A 154 12.00 11.28 -4.45
CA GLY A 154 12.80 12.07 -5.37
C GLY A 154 12.14 12.34 -6.71
N GLU A 155 10.83 12.58 -6.66
CA GLU A 155 10.04 13.10 -7.76
C GLU A 155 10.67 14.35 -8.37
N ALA A 156 10.49 14.53 -9.69
CA ALA A 156 11.02 15.69 -10.40
C ALA A 156 9.95 16.37 -11.25
N GLU A 157 9.35 17.41 -10.69
CA GLU A 157 8.28 18.16 -11.33
C GLU A 157 8.74 19.09 -12.46
N THR A 158 7.81 19.47 -13.32
CA THR A 158 8.02 20.57 -14.27
C THR A 158 7.39 21.85 -13.73
N ILE A 159 8.18 22.92 -13.71
CA ILE A 159 7.76 24.24 -13.25
C ILE A 159 7.62 25.23 -14.41
N LYS A 160 6.68 26.15 -14.28
CA LYS A 160 6.50 27.29 -15.17
C LYS A 160 7.04 28.55 -14.50
N VAL A 161 8.04 29.17 -15.11
CA VAL A 161 8.71 30.37 -14.61
C VAL A 161 8.19 31.59 -15.36
N VAL A 162 7.66 32.56 -14.62
CA VAL A 162 7.20 33.84 -15.16
C VAL A 162 8.16 34.93 -14.73
N LEU A 163 8.80 35.58 -15.69
CA LEU A 163 9.76 36.67 -15.48
C LEU A 163 9.04 38.02 -15.37
N LYS A 164 9.65 38.97 -14.66
CA LYS A 164 9.22 40.36 -14.68
C LYS A 164 9.61 41.00 -16.03
N PRO A 165 8.74 41.84 -16.63
CA PRO A 165 9.11 42.63 -17.80
C PRO A 165 10.34 43.51 -17.50
N SER A 166 11.37 43.43 -18.35
CA SER A 166 12.61 44.20 -18.21
C SER A 166 12.95 44.97 -19.50
N PRO A 167 13.57 46.16 -19.42
CA PRO A 167 13.99 46.95 -20.59
C PRO A 167 15.06 46.24 -21.45
N ARG A 168 15.85 45.34 -20.87
CA ARG A 168 16.74 44.45 -21.62
C ARG A 168 15.84 43.41 -22.29
N ARG A 169 15.54 43.60 -23.59
CA ARG A 169 14.67 42.78 -24.46
C ARG A 169 14.70 41.26 -24.13
N VAL A 170 13.89 40.85 -23.16
CA VAL A 170 13.60 39.44 -22.89
C VAL A 170 12.55 39.01 -23.92
N LYS A 171 12.93 38.17 -24.88
CA LYS A 171 12.00 37.72 -25.94
C LYS A 171 10.88 36.83 -25.39
N ASN A 172 11.18 36.01 -24.36
CA ASN A 172 10.24 35.07 -23.77
C ASN A 172 10.11 35.33 -22.26
N LEU A 173 8.99 35.94 -21.84
CA LEU A 173 8.71 36.24 -20.42
C LEU A 173 8.28 35.01 -19.62
N VAL A 174 7.93 33.92 -20.30
CA VAL A 174 7.46 32.68 -19.70
C VAL A 174 8.24 31.53 -20.32
N PHE A 175 8.77 30.66 -19.48
CA PHE A 175 9.40 29.43 -19.91
C PHE A 175 9.18 28.33 -18.87
N GLU A 176 9.47 27.11 -19.25
CA GLU A 176 9.31 25.94 -18.40
C GLU A 176 10.66 25.32 -18.10
N LYS A 177 10.78 24.72 -16.92
CA LYS A 177 11.96 23.98 -16.53
C LYS A 177 11.56 22.68 -15.86
N ASP A 178 12.08 21.59 -16.40
CA ASP A 178 11.94 20.27 -15.84
C ASP A 178 13.09 19.98 -14.85
N PHE A 179 12.73 19.63 -13.62
CA PHE A 179 13.68 19.21 -12.58
C PHE A 179 14.36 17.87 -12.91
N SER A 180 13.78 17.00 -13.74
CA SER A 180 14.39 15.71 -14.10
C SER A 180 15.76 15.90 -14.76
N THR A 181 15.91 17.00 -15.53
CA THR A 181 17.15 17.40 -16.21
C THR A 181 18.24 17.91 -15.27
N ILE A 182 17.93 18.11 -13.98
CA ILE A 182 18.86 18.60 -12.98
C ILE A 182 19.39 17.41 -12.18
N ALA A 183 20.71 17.23 -12.18
CA ALA A 183 21.34 16.18 -11.39
C ALA A 183 21.15 16.40 -9.88
N ILE A 184 20.84 15.34 -9.16
CA ILE A 184 20.81 15.33 -7.70
C ILE A 184 22.26 15.45 -7.20
N LYS A 185 22.53 16.51 -6.43
CA LYS A 185 23.87 16.77 -5.84
C LYS A 185 23.78 16.88 -4.32
N GLY A 186 24.92 17.00 -3.64
CA GLY A 186 24.95 17.22 -2.20
C GLY A 186 24.39 18.58 -1.79
N ARG A 187 23.98 18.70 -0.51
CA ARG A 187 23.41 19.93 0.07
C ARG A 187 24.22 21.22 -0.18
N GLN A 188 25.56 21.12 -0.21
CA GLN A 188 26.48 22.24 -0.46
C GLN A 188 26.56 22.68 -1.94
N SER A 189 25.92 21.96 -2.85
CA SER A 189 25.90 22.31 -4.27
C SER A 189 25.19 23.65 -4.48
N MET A 190 25.83 24.54 -5.25
CA MET A 190 25.22 25.78 -5.69
C MET A 190 23.96 25.55 -6.55
N GLY A 191 23.93 24.48 -7.35
CA GLY A 191 22.92 24.28 -8.38
C GLY A 191 23.30 24.90 -9.73
N ASN A 192 22.37 24.82 -10.67
CA ASN A 192 22.51 25.38 -12.01
C ASN A 192 21.84 26.76 -12.07
N ILE A 193 22.33 27.66 -12.92
CA ILE A 193 21.65 28.95 -13.15
C ILE A 193 20.34 28.67 -13.89
N LEU A 194 19.21 29.08 -13.31
CA LEU A 194 17.89 29.04 -13.93
C LEU A 194 17.69 30.26 -14.83
N THR A 195 17.94 31.45 -14.29
CA THR A 195 17.79 32.72 -15.01
C THR A 195 18.54 33.85 -14.30
N LYS A 196 18.99 34.84 -15.06
CA LYS A 196 19.58 36.10 -14.57
C LYS A 196 18.55 37.24 -14.48
N PHE A 197 17.34 36.99 -14.96
CA PHE A 197 16.26 37.97 -14.95
C PHE A 197 15.39 37.79 -13.70
N ASP A 198 14.81 38.88 -13.21
CA ASP A 198 13.91 38.86 -12.08
C ASP A 198 12.70 37.95 -12.34
N VAL A 199 12.44 37.04 -11.41
CA VAL A 199 11.28 36.16 -11.45
C VAL A 199 10.10 36.84 -10.76
N HIS A 200 8.96 36.90 -11.44
CA HIS A 200 7.70 37.34 -10.87
C HIS A 200 7.07 36.23 -10.01
N LYS A 201 6.91 35.03 -10.57
CA LYS A 201 6.39 33.85 -9.89
C LYS A 201 6.84 32.55 -10.56
N ILE A 202 6.74 31.45 -9.82
CA ILE A 202 6.96 30.09 -10.30
C ILE A 202 5.72 29.27 -9.93
N ASP A 203 5.07 28.70 -10.93
CA ASP A 203 3.89 27.85 -10.76
C ASP A 203 4.25 26.39 -11.06
N LEU A 204 3.68 25.45 -10.31
CA LEU A 204 3.77 24.02 -10.63
C LEU A 204 2.97 23.75 -11.91
N LYS A 205 3.62 23.19 -12.95
CA LYS A 205 2.94 22.81 -14.20
C LYS A 205 2.47 21.36 -14.15
N GLN A 206 3.36 20.45 -13.79
CA GLN A 206 3.10 19.00 -13.78
C GLN A 206 3.88 18.35 -12.65
N ARG A 207 3.22 17.46 -11.89
CA ARG A 207 3.91 16.62 -10.89
C ARG A 207 4.85 15.64 -11.58
N GLY A 208 6.03 15.46 -11.01
CA GLY A 208 7.04 14.56 -11.54
C GLY A 208 6.81 13.11 -11.14
N THR A 209 7.28 12.18 -11.96
CA THR A 209 7.52 10.80 -11.55
C THR A 209 8.83 10.71 -10.77
N SER A 210 9.07 9.60 -10.07
CA SER A 210 10.36 9.37 -9.44
C SER A 210 11.48 9.40 -10.47
N THR A 211 12.62 9.96 -10.07
CA THR A 211 13.86 9.91 -10.87
C THR A 211 14.88 8.94 -10.28
N LEU A 212 14.50 8.24 -9.20
CA LEU A 212 15.26 7.14 -8.63
C LEU A 212 14.60 5.84 -9.10
N GLY A 213 15.39 4.77 -9.23
CA GLY A 213 14.80 3.45 -9.48
C GLY A 213 13.89 3.01 -8.33
N GLY A 214 13.04 2.02 -8.62
CA GLY A 214 12.11 1.47 -7.64
C GLY A 214 12.79 0.81 -6.45
N ILE A 215 12.03 0.66 -5.38
CA ILE A 215 12.47 0.16 -4.07
C ILE A 215 11.93 -1.25 -3.87
N ASP A 216 12.79 -2.16 -3.45
CA ASP A 216 12.35 -3.47 -2.97
C ASP A 216 11.65 -3.32 -1.62
N ILE A 217 10.36 -3.62 -1.57
CA ILE A 217 9.53 -3.56 -0.37
C ILE A 217 9.25 -4.97 0.13
N TYR A 218 9.34 -5.13 1.45
CA TYR A 218 9.06 -6.36 2.16
C TYR A 218 8.02 -6.11 3.25
N PHE A 219 7.18 -7.09 3.54
CA PHE A 219 6.17 -7.04 4.58
C PHE A 219 6.54 -7.93 5.75
N ASP A 220 6.65 -7.32 6.93
CA ASP A 220 6.98 -8.02 8.17
C ASP A 220 5.70 -8.42 8.91
N ARG A 221 5.41 -9.73 8.94
CA ARG A 221 4.20 -10.30 9.55
C ARG A 221 4.17 -10.23 11.08
N ASP A 222 5.30 -9.98 11.73
CA ASP A 222 5.34 -9.89 13.20
C ASP A 222 4.94 -8.51 13.71
N VAL A 223 5.23 -7.46 12.94
CA VAL A 223 4.91 -6.07 13.30
C VAL A 223 3.87 -5.42 12.39
N LEU A 224 3.40 -6.14 11.38
CA LEU A 224 2.40 -5.71 10.40
C LEU A 224 2.77 -4.39 9.69
N ARG A 225 4.05 -4.29 9.25
CA ARG A 225 4.59 -3.09 8.59
C ARG A 225 5.49 -3.43 7.40
N LEU A 226 5.61 -2.45 6.50
CA LEU A 226 6.56 -2.51 5.40
C LEU A 226 7.99 -2.20 5.88
N ASN A 227 8.97 -2.78 5.18
CA ASN A 227 10.37 -2.49 5.39
C ASN A 227 11.18 -2.66 4.09
N VAL A 228 12.40 -2.13 4.09
CA VAL A 228 13.38 -2.25 3.01
C VAL A 228 14.60 -3.09 3.41
N ASP A 229 14.57 -3.67 4.60
CA ASP A 229 15.69 -4.42 5.21
C ASP A 229 15.64 -5.91 4.86
N LYS A 230 14.82 -6.28 3.87
CA LYS A 230 14.65 -7.66 3.40
C LYS A 230 14.11 -8.62 4.46
N ARG A 231 13.23 -8.13 5.34
CA ARG A 231 12.59 -8.96 6.38
C ARG A 231 11.14 -9.28 6.02
N GLY A 232 10.77 -10.54 6.17
CA GLY A 232 9.42 -11.02 5.84
C GLY A 232 9.22 -11.21 4.34
N ASP A 233 7.98 -11.06 3.89
CA ASP A 233 7.55 -11.40 2.54
C ASP A 233 7.95 -10.32 1.54
N PHE A 234 8.63 -10.68 0.47
CA PHE A 234 8.94 -9.73 -0.60
C PHE A 234 7.68 -9.39 -1.39
N LEU A 235 7.29 -8.12 -1.40
CA LEU A 235 6.09 -7.65 -2.13
C LEU A 235 6.40 -7.24 -3.57
N GLY A 236 7.65 -6.91 -3.88
CA GLY A 236 8.08 -6.46 -5.20
C GLY A 236 8.93 -5.20 -5.18
N ASN A 237 9.29 -4.73 -6.37
CA ASN A 237 9.96 -3.46 -6.59
C ASN A 237 8.92 -2.37 -6.88
N PHE A 238 8.90 -1.30 -6.09
CA PHE A 238 7.89 -0.23 -6.13
C PHE A 238 8.48 1.08 -6.62
N ASP A 239 7.83 1.73 -7.57
CA ASP A 239 8.19 3.06 -8.04
C ASP A 239 6.97 3.94 -8.31
N GLY A 240 7.17 5.25 -8.26
CA GLY A 240 6.16 6.24 -8.65
C GLY A 240 4.81 6.04 -7.96
N ASP A 241 3.80 5.71 -8.77
CA ASP A 241 2.40 5.57 -8.34
C ASP A 241 1.98 4.14 -7.98
N ASP A 242 2.94 3.20 -7.93
CA ASP A 242 2.70 1.80 -7.53
C ASP A 242 1.97 1.72 -6.19
N LYS A 243 1.10 0.71 -6.05
CA LYS A 243 0.22 0.53 -4.91
C LYS A 243 0.36 -0.88 -4.35
N ILE A 244 -0.03 -1.04 -3.10
CA ILE A 244 -0.14 -2.34 -2.43
C ILE A 244 -1.62 -2.68 -2.34
N LEU A 245 -2.00 -3.89 -2.73
CA LEU A 245 -3.32 -4.46 -2.52
C LEU A 245 -3.35 -5.16 -1.17
N VAL A 246 -4.41 -4.92 -0.41
CA VAL A 246 -4.71 -5.65 0.81
C VAL A 246 -6.12 -6.24 0.70
N VAL A 247 -6.24 -7.53 0.99
CA VAL A 247 -7.52 -8.25 1.07
C VAL A 247 -7.64 -8.84 2.47
N THR A 248 -8.80 -8.71 3.09
CA THR A 248 -9.07 -9.19 4.46
C THR A 248 -9.92 -10.46 4.46
N LYS A 249 -9.90 -11.19 5.57
CA LYS A 249 -10.72 -12.39 5.80
C LYS A 249 -12.23 -12.08 5.83
N SER A 250 -12.61 -10.83 6.14
CA SER A 250 -14.00 -10.34 6.09
C SER A 250 -14.52 -10.12 4.66
N GLY A 251 -13.68 -10.26 3.64
CA GLY A 251 -14.06 -9.96 2.25
C GLY A 251 -14.11 -8.46 1.96
N ASP A 252 -13.31 -7.67 2.66
CA ASP A 252 -12.97 -6.30 2.30
C ASP A 252 -11.64 -6.26 1.55
N TYR A 253 -11.46 -5.21 0.77
CA TYR A 253 -10.18 -4.89 0.18
C TYR A 253 -9.94 -3.37 0.18
N TYR A 254 -8.67 -2.99 0.05
CA TYR A 254 -8.24 -1.62 -0.17
C TYR A 254 -6.84 -1.61 -0.79
N VAL A 255 -6.46 -0.45 -1.34
CA VAL A 255 -5.08 -0.22 -1.77
C VAL A 255 -4.41 0.86 -0.93
N THR A 256 -3.12 0.71 -0.68
CA THR A 256 -2.28 1.72 -0.02
C THR A 256 -1.14 2.13 -0.94
N ASP A 257 -0.47 3.24 -0.63
CA ASP A 257 0.89 3.44 -1.12
C ASP A 257 1.87 2.48 -0.40
N PHE A 258 3.16 2.64 -0.68
CA PHE A 258 4.24 1.85 -0.09
C PHE A 258 5.03 2.62 0.98
N ASP A 259 4.39 3.58 1.68
CA ASP A 259 5.04 4.28 2.80
C ASP A 259 5.35 3.30 3.95
N LEU A 260 6.60 3.31 4.44
CA LEU A 260 7.06 2.43 5.51
C LEU A 260 6.38 2.68 6.87
N ASN A 261 5.69 3.81 7.01
CA ASN A 261 4.87 4.13 8.17
C ASN A 261 3.48 3.47 8.14
N ASN A 262 3.09 2.87 7.01
CA ASN A 262 1.82 2.15 6.90
C ASN A 262 1.79 0.99 7.89
N HIS A 263 0.69 0.92 8.63
CA HIS A 263 0.37 -0.17 9.53
C HIS A 263 -0.83 -0.92 8.98
N TYR A 264 -0.75 -2.24 9.01
CA TYR A 264 -1.78 -3.13 8.48
C TYR A 264 -2.45 -3.91 9.60
N ASP A 265 -3.66 -4.39 9.34
CA ASP A 265 -4.45 -5.12 10.31
C ASP A 265 -4.11 -6.62 10.30
N ASP A 266 -4.37 -7.32 11.40
CA ASP A 266 -4.11 -8.76 11.55
C ASP A 266 -5.14 -9.66 10.83
N ASP A 267 -6.26 -9.06 10.40
CA ASP A 267 -7.33 -9.70 9.64
C ASP A 267 -7.01 -9.86 8.14
N MET A 268 -5.81 -9.49 7.71
CA MET A 268 -5.37 -9.67 6.33
C MET A 268 -5.35 -11.14 5.93
N LEU A 269 -5.86 -11.38 4.74
CA LEU A 269 -5.76 -12.64 4.03
C LEU A 269 -4.59 -12.61 3.03
N LEU A 270 -4.39 -11.46 2.38
CA LEU A 270 -3.39 -11.28 1.33
C LEU A 270 -2.88 -9.83 1.37
N ILE A 271 -1.58 -9.68 1.12
CA ILE A 271 -0.92 -8.42 0.81
C ILE A 271 0.06 -8.63 -0.35
N GLU A 272 -0.09 -7.86 -1.42
CA GLU A 272 0.81 -7.93 -2.59
C GLU A 272 0.88 -6.60 -3.35
N LYS A 273 1.82 -6.47 -4.29
CA LYS A 273 1.83 -5.34 -5.22
C LYS A 273 0.55 -5.35 -6.06
N PHE A 274 -0.14 -4.21 -6.12
CA PHE A 274 -1.39 -4.07 -6.86
C PHE A 274 -1.12 -4.09 -8.37
N ASP A 275 -1.83 -4.98 -9.06
CA ASP A 275 -1.86 -5.06 -10.52
C ASP A 275 -3.32 -4.95 -11.00
N VAL A 276 -3.58 -3.91 -11.79
CA VAL A 276 -4.91 -3.60 -12.33
C VAL A 276 -5.40 -4.64 -13.34
N SER A 277 -4.47 -5.32 -14.01
CA SER A 277 -4.77 -6.34 -15.02
C SER A 277 -5.02 -7.73 -14.42
N LYS A 278 -4.59 -7.95 -13.17
CA LYS A 278 -4.71 -9.23 -12.48
C LYS A 278 -6.17 -9.60 -12.22
N VAL A 279 -6.56 -10.76 -12.74
CA VAL A 279 -7.91 -11.31 -12.59
C VAL A 279 -7.96 -12.19 -11.35
N TRP A 280 -8.96 -11.96 -10.52
CA TRP A 280 -9.22 -12.69 -9.30
C TRP A 280 -10.48 -13.54 -9.45
N THR A 281 -10.40 -14.78 -8.98
CA THR A 281 -11.55 -15.66 -8.84
C THR A 281 -11.85 -15.84 -7.35
N ALA A 282 -13.05 -15.46 -6.92
CA ALA A 282 -13.51 -15.64 -5.55
C ALA A 282 -14.70 -16.60 -5.49
N ILE A 283 -14.67 -17.49 -4.50
CA ILE A 283 -15.79 -18.34 -4.10
C ILE A 283 -16.28 -17.84 -2.74
N LEU A 284 -17.56 -17.55 -2.65
CA LEU A 284 -18.19 -16.96 -1.48
C LEU A 284 -19.52 -17.66 -1.17
N PHE A 285 -19.86 -17.69 0.11
CA PHE A 285 -21.20 -18.07 0.56
C PHE A 285 -22.02 -16.80 0.77
N ASP A 286 -23.23 -16.77 0.21
CA ASP A 286 -24.17 -15.67 0.38
C ASP A 286 -25.29 -16.10 1.32
N ALA A 287 -25.33 -15.52 2.53
CA ALA A 287 -26.25 -15.95 3.58
C ALA A 287 -27.73 -15.62 3.27
N GLU A 288 -27.99 -14.58 2.47
CA GLU A 288 -29.35 -14.21 2.07
C GLU A 288 -29.95 -15.28 1.15
N GLN A 289 -29.17 -15.77 0.18
CA GLN A 289 -29.62 -16.80 -0.77
C GLN A 289 -29.34 -18.22 -0.30
N LYS A 290 -28.47 -18.39 0.70
CA LYS A 290 -28.01 -19.68 1.24
C LYS A 290 -27.35 -20.58 0.18
N TYR A 291 -26.59 -19.98 -0.75
CA TYR A 291 -25.87 -20.72 -1.79
C TYR A 291 -24.45 -20.18 -1.97
N PHE A 292 -23.58 -21.06 -2.49
CA PHE A 292 -22.25 -20.67 -2.95
C PHE A 292 -22.30 -20.01 -4.33
N TYR A 293 -21.52 -18.94 -4.48
CA TYR A 293 -21.32 -18.19 -5.72
C TYR A 293 -19.84 -18.16 -6.08
N ILE A 294 -19.56 -18.19 -7.37
CA ILE A 294 -18.25 -17.91 -7.94
C ILE A 294 -18.30 -16.61 -8.73
N LYS A 295 -17.27 -15.79 -8.60
CA LYS A 295 -17.11 -14.57 -9.38
C LYS A 295 -15.67 -14.36 -9.82
N ARG A 296 -15.52 -13.81 -11.03
CA ARG A 296 -14.24 -13.39 -11.60
C ARG A 296 -14.24 -11.87 -11.79
N PHE A 297 -13.19 -11.18 -11.36
CA PHE A 297 -13.14 -9.71 -11.37
C PHE A 297 -11.71 -9.18 -11.27
N ASN A 298 -11.52 -7.90 -11.60
CA ASN A 298 -10.30 -7.15 -11.30
C ASN A 298 -10.59 -6.22 -10.11
N PHE A 299 -9.61 -6.05 -9.20
CA PHE A 299 -9.71 -5.03 -8.16
C PHE A 299 -9.50 -3.63 -8.76
N GLU A 300 -10.18 -2.65 -8.19
CA GLU A 300 -9.99 -1.23 -8.54
C GLU A 300 -9.11 -0.55 -7.49
N PRO A 301 -8.36 0.51 -7.81
CA PRO A 301 -7.47 1.18 -6.86
C PRO A 301 -8.26 2.06 -5.88
N ILE A 302 -8.91 1.44 -4.89
CA ILE A 302 -9.73 2.12 -3.88
C ILE A 302 -9.01 2.17 -2.53
N ASN A 303 -8.66 3.38 -2.06
CA ASN A 303 -7.95 3.56 -0.78
C ASN A 303 -8.82 3.30 0.46
N LYS A 304 -10.15 3.37 0.32
CA LYS A 304 -11.09 3.11 1.40
C LYS A 304 -11.42 1.61 1.43
N ARG A 305 -11.40 1.00 2.63
CA ARG A 305 -11.93 -0.36 2.86
C ARG A 305 -13.31 -0.50 2.19
N THR A 306 -13.37 -1.42 1.24
CA THR A 306 -14.54 -1.66 0.39
C THR A 306 -14.81 -3.15 0.35
N GLN A 307 -16.05 -3.54 0.65
CA GLN A 307 -16.46 -4.93 0.60
C GLN A 307 -16.62 -5.39 -0.85
N PHE A 308 -16.14 -6.60 -1.15
CA PHE A 308 -16.39 -7.27 -2.42
C PHE A 308 -17.31 -8.48 -2.26
N ILE A 309 -17.52 -9.01 -1.05
CA ILE A 309 -18.53 -10.05 -0.81
C ILE A 309 -19.90 -9.46 -0.44
N SER A 310 -20.89 -10.32 -0.22
CA SER A 310 -22.24 -9.90 0.21
C SER A 310 -22.18 -9.29 1.63
N PRO A 311 -22.89 -8.17 1.88
CA PRO A 311 -22.92 -7.53 3.20
C PRO A 311 -23.84 -8.24 4.21
N ALA A 312 -24.57 -9.27 3.79
CA ALA A 312 -25.51 -9.98 4.67
C ALA A 312 -24.75 -10.76 5.76
N ASP A 313 -25.19 -10.61 7.01
CA ASP A 313 -24.64 -11.32 8.16
C ASP A 313 -24.62 -12.84 7.92
N GLY A 314 -23.46 -13.46 8.14
CA GLY A 314 -23.21 -14.87 7.85
C GLY A 314 -22.66 -15.15 6.45
N SER A 315 -22.56 -14.14 5.57
CA SER A 315 -21.84 -14.28 4.30
C SER A 315 -20.33 -14.30 4.56
N PHE A 316 -19.60 -15.14 3.84
CA PHE A 316 -18.15 -15.25 4.02
C PHE A 316 -17.43 -15.61 2.74
N LEU A 317 -16.14 -15.25 2.67
CA LEU A 317 -15.24 -15.64 1.60
C LEU A 317 -14.71 -17.05 1.88
N LYS A 318 -15.01 -18.01 1.00
CA LYS A 318 -14.51 -19.39 1.11
C LYS A 318 -13.09 -19.51 0.54
N LEU A 319 -12.85 -18.93 -0.63
CA LEU A 319 -11.56 -18.99 -1.30
C LEU A 319 -11.40 -17.80 -2.25
N ILE A 320 -10.17 -17.32 -2.41
CA ILE A 320 -9.79 -16.36 -3.45
C ILE A 320 -8.49 -16.82 -4.13
N SER A 321 -8.43 -16.73 -5.45
CA SER A 321 -7.32 -17.18 -6.28
C SER A 321 -7.01 -16.17 -7.38
N CYS A 322 -5.74 -16.05 -7.74
CA CYS A 322 -5.25 -15.27 -8.88
C CYS A 322 -4.68 -16.15 -10.00
N ASN A 323 -4.94 -17.47 -9.94
CA ASN A 323 -4.56 -18.41 -10.97
C ASN A 323 -5.28 -18.10 -12.29
N TYR A 324 -4.51 -17.92 -13.39
CA TYR A 324 -5.06 -17.60 -14.73
C TYR A 324 -6.19 -18.54 -15.19
N TYR A 325 -6.06 -19.83 -14.89
CA TYR A 325 -7.06 -20.86 -15.22
C TYR A 325 -7.46 -21.63 -13.97
N SER A 326 -8.00 -20.92 -12.99
CA SER A 326 -8.37 -21.50 -11.69
C SER A 326 -9.44 -22.58 -11.87
N ARG A 327 -9.23 -23.74 -11.25
CA ARG A 327 -10.16 -24.87 -11.25
C ARG A 327 -10.60 -25.19 -9.84
N PHE A 328 -11.85 -25.59 -9.68
CA PHE A 328 -12.41 -25.89 -8.36
C PHE A 328 -13.17 -27.21 -8.38
N LYS A 329 -13.08 -27.96 -7.27
CA LYS A 329 -13.86 -29.16 -7.03
C LYS A 329 -14.83 -28.92 -5.89
N VAL A 330 -16.12 -29.06 -6.20
CA VAL A 330 -17.23 -28.92 -5.25
C VAL A 330 -17.62 -30.31 -4.77
N ILE A 331 -17.50 -30.54 -3.47
CA ILE A 331 -17.85 -31.78 -2.80
C ILE A 331 -19.23 -31.60 -2.18
N PHE A 332 -20.19 -32.43 -2.56
CA PHE A 332 -21.56 -32.36 -2.04
C PHE A 332 -21.66 -33.00 -0.65
N GLY A 333 -22.56 -32.45 0.17
CA GLY A 333 -22.73 -32.76 1.59
C GLY A 333 -24.19 -32.83 2.01
N ASN A 334 -24.45 -33.07 3.29
CA ASN A 334 -25.75 -32.95 3.97
C ASN A 334 -26.92 -33.52 3.13
N GLY A 335 -26.84 -34.81 2.78
CA GLY A 335 -27.87 -35.53 2.03
C GLY A 335 -27.73 -35.52 0.51
N ASP A 336 -26.79 -34.75 -0.04
CA ASP A 336 -26.39 -34.79 -1.47
C ASP A 336 -25.06 -35.53 -1.70
N GLU A 337 -24.50 -36.21 -0.69
CA GLU A 337 -23.17 -36.87 -0.77
C GLU A 337 -23.07 -37.97 -1.85
N PHE A 338 -24.20 -38.53 -2.26
CA PHE A 338 -24.26 -39.57 -3.30
C PHE A 338 -23.93 -39.04 -4.71
N ARG A 339 -23.85 -37.72 -4.88
CA ARG A 339 -23.55 -37.08 -6.15
C ARG A 339 -22.05 -37.06 -6.41
N GLU A 340 -21.67 -37.22 -7.68
CA GLU A 340 -20.29 -37.01 -8.08
C GLU A 340 -19.87 -35.55 -7.87
N PRO A 341 -18.64 -35.28 -7.39
CA PRO A 341 -18.14 -33.93 -7.23
C PRO A 341 -18.19 -33.13 -8.53
N LEU A 342 -18.56 -31.85 -8.44
CA LEU A 342 -18.60 -30.96 -9.58
C LEU A 342 -17.23 -30.28 -9.76
N GLU A 343 -16.60 -30.48 -10.91
CA GLU A 343 -15.40 -29.73 -11.30
C GLU A 343 -15.78 -28.50 -12.13
N ILE A 344 -15.21 -27.35 -11.78
CA ILE A 344 -15.48 -26.05 -12.40
C ILE A 344 -14.18 -25.49 -12.95
N ASP A 345 -14.12 -25.27 -14.26
CA ASP A 345 -13.17 -24.32 -14.87
C ASP A 345 -13.80 -22.93 -14.75
N ALA A 346 -13.14 -22.03 -14.01
CA ALA A 346 -13.70 -20.72 -13.70
C ALA A 346 -13.91 -19.86 -14.96
N ASP A 347 -13.06 -20.03 -15.98
CA ASP A 347 -13.08 -19.23 -17.19
C ASP A 347 -14.26 -19.58 -18.09
N GLU A 348 -14.54 -20.87 -18.21
CA GLU A 348 -15.71 -21.37 -18.94
C GLU A 348 -17.01 -21.13 -18.15
N PHE A 349 -16.94 -21.17 -16.82
CA PHE A 349 -18.13 -21.06 -15.98
C PHE A 349 -18.65 -19.63 -15.87
N ILE A 350 -17.76 -18.63 -15.76
CA ILE A 350 -18.13 -17.22 -15.63
C ILE A 350 -17.11 -16.28 -16.29
N GLY A 351 -17.61 -15.30 -17.07
CA GLY A 351 -16.77 -14.21 -17.56
C GLY A 351 -16.42 -13.19 -16.47
N ILE A 352 -15.40 -12.36 -16.72
CA ILE A 352 -15.01 -11.28 -15.81
C ILE A 352 -16.17 -10.29 -15.61
N LYS A 353 -16.45 -9.96 -14.36
CA LYS A 353 -17.47 -8.99 -13.91
C LYS A 353 -16.81 -7.92 -13.05
N SER A 354 -17.59 -6.91 -12.69
CA SER A 354 -17.18 -5.95 -11.65
C SER A 354 -17.00 -6.66 -10.32
N PHE A 355 -16.06 -6.20 -9.49
CA PHE A 355 -15.86 -6.71 -8.14
C PHE A 355 -17.13 -6.62 -7.27
N LYS A 356 -18.07 -5.71 -7.59
CA LYS A 356 -19.38 -5.55 -6.93
C LYS A 356 -20.43 -6.56 -7.35
N ALA A 357 -20.20 -7.33 -8.42
CA ALA A 357 -21.15 -8.33 -8.87
C ALA A 357 -21.18 -9.52 -7.90
N LYS A 358 -22.39 -10.05 -7.66
CA LYS A 358 -22.59 -11.25 -6.83
C LYS A 358 -21.91 -12.49 -7.41
N GLY A 359 -21.82 -12.58 -8.73
CA GLY A 359 -21.28 -13.73 -9.44
C GLY A 359 -22.36 -14.70 -9.94
N LYS A 360 -21.95 -15.92 -10.26
CA LYS A 360 -22.81 -17.01 -10.74
C LYS A 360 -22.93 -18.06 -9.63
N ARG A 361 -24.16 -18.51 -9.36
CA ARG A 361 -24.41 -19.57 -8.39
C ARG A 361 -23.73 -20.86 -8.86
N ILE A 362 -23.00 -21.50 -7.96
CA ILE A 362 -22.29 -22.75 -8.25
C ILE A 362 -23.29 -23.90 -8.39
N THR A 363 -24.18 -24.06 -7.42
CA THR A 363 -25.13 -25.17 -7.34
C THR A 363 -26.31 -24.81 -6.43
N THR A 364 -27.39 -25.58 -6.52
CA THR A 364 -28.51 -25.55 -5.56
C THR A 364 -28.49 -26.72 -4.58
N TYR A 365 -27.53 -27.63 -4.72
CA TYR A 365 -27.32 -28.78 -3.83
C TYR A 365 -26.52 -28.39 -2.60
N ASN A 366 -26.61 -29.21 -1.56
CA ASN A 366 -25.85 -29.01 -0.33
C ASN A 366 -24.35 -29.30 -0.56
N VAL A 367 -23.49 -28.39 -0.12
CA VAL A 367 -22.03 -28.44 -0.35
C VAL A 367 -21.32 -28.68 0.97
N ALA A 368 -20.55 -29.76 1.05
CA ALA A 368 -19.67 -30.05 2.19
C ALA A 368 -18.40 -29.20 2.13
N ASP A 369 -17.76 -29.14 0.96
CA ASP A 369 -16.51 -28.40 0.79
C ASP A 369 -16.25 -27.98 -0.66
N ILE A 370 -15.37 -26.99 -0.83
CA ILE A 370 -14.89 -26.54 -2.12
C ILE A 370 -13.37 -26.37 -2.03
N VAL A 371 -12.66 -27.07 -2.89
CA VAL A 371 -11.18 -27.05 -2.95
C VAL A 371 -10.72 -26.53 -4.31
N GLU A 372 -9.62 -25.77 -4.31
CA GLU A 372 -8.94 -25.40 -5.55
C GLU A 372 -8.14 -26.60 -6.08
N LEU A 373 -8.21 -26.82 -7.39
CA LEU A 373 -7.44 -27.82 -8.11
C LEU A 373 -6.31 -27.13 -8.87
N GLU A 374 -5.24 -27.89 -9.12
CA GLU A 374 -4.17 -27.47 -10.02
C GLU A 374 -4.74 -27.11 -11.41
N PRO A 375 -4.31 -25.98 -11.99
CA PRO A 375 -4.63 -25.61 -13.36
C PRO A 375 -4.16 -26.69 -14.35
N LEU A 376 -4.93 -26.90 -15.43
CA LEU A 376 -4.56 -27.84 -16.50
C LEU A 376 -3.82 -27.17 -17.67
N ARG A 377 -3.84 -25.84 -17.71
CA ARG A 377 -3.19 -25.01 -18.72
C ARG A 377 -2.57 -23.81 -18.04
N PHE A 378 -1.55 -23.25 -18.67
CA PHE A 378 -0.82 -22.07 -18.23
C PHE A 378 -0.81 -21.05 -19.37
N PRO A 379 -0.81 -19.74 -19.07
CA PRO A 379 -0.71 -18.73 -20.12
C PRO A 379 0.59 -18.96 -20.92
N GLU A 380 0.52 -18.81 -22.24
CA GLU A 380 1.71 -18.83 -23.08
C GLU A 380 2.57 -17.62 -22.73
N ASP A 381 3.89 -17.82 -22.56
CA ASP A 381 4.81 -16.69 -22.34
C ASP A 381 4.77 -15.81 -23.60
N ASP A 382 4.32 -14.56 -23.46
CA ASP A 382 4.41 -13.52 -24.50
C ASP A 382 5.88 -13.11 -24.72
N THR A 383 6.74 -14.03 -25.14
CA THR A 383 8.02 -13.71 -25.77
C THR A 383 7.77 -13.45 -27.25
N ASP A 384 7.23 -12.27 -27.55
CA ASP A 384 7.26 -11.70 -28.91
C ASP A 384 8.71 -11.30 -29.25
N ASN A 385 9.50 -12.27 -29.70
CA ASN A 385 10.64 -12.02 -30.58
C ASN A 385 10.19 -12.41 -31.99
N GLY A 386 9.50 -11.50 -32.67
CA GLY A 386 9.29 -11.60 -34.11
C GLY A 386 10.62 -11.57 -34.87
N GLU A 387 10.90 -12.63 -35.65
CA GLU A 387 11.42 -12.58 -37.03
C GLU A 387 11.53 -14.00 -37.64
N PRO A 388 11.59 -14.16 -38.98
CA PRO A 388 10.48 -14.61 -39.82
C PRO A 388 10.62 -16.08 -40.28
N ALA A 389 9.53 -16.55 -40.91
CA ALA A 389 9.39 -17.85 -41.54
C ALA A 389 10.56 -18.23 -42.48
N ASP A 390 11.06 -19.46 -42.33
CA ASP A 390 11.57 -20.25 -43.44
C ASP A 390 11.27 -21.74 -43.18
N ASP A 391 10.67 -22.39 -44.18
CA ASP A 391 10.32 -23.81 -44.20
C ASP A 391 11.60 -24.67 -44.32
N ALA A 392 11.75 -25.71 -43.47
CA ALA A 392 12.21 -27.05 -43.90
C ALA A 392 12.27 -28.07 -42.74
N GLU A 393 11.41 -29.08 -42.88
CA GLU A 393 11.59 -30.51 -42.59
C GLU A 393 12.00 -31.02 -41.18
N THR A 394 11.04 -31.75 -40.62
CA THR A 394 11.07 -32.74 -39.53
C THR A 394 12.31 -33.63 -39.43
N GLN A 395 12.87 -33.73 -38.22
CA GLN A 395 13.24 -35.01 -37.59
C GLN A 395 12.95 -35.00 -36.08
N ASP A 396 12.12 -35.98 -35.68
CA ASP A 396 11.88 -36.44 -34.31
C ASP A 396 13.17 -36.87 -33.60
N ASN A 397 13.40 -36.38 -32.37
CA ASN A 397 13.34 -37.20 -31.16
C ASN A 397 13.72 -36.42 -29.89
N SER A 398 12.78 -36.48 -28.93
CA SER A 398 12.94 -36.58 -27.47
C SER A 398 13.87 -35.60 -26.74
N ASP A 399 13.27 -34.59 -26.09
CA ASP A 399 13.39 -34.34 -24.64
C ASP A 399 12.41 -33.24 -24.17
N ASP A 400 11.11 -33.50 -24.32
CA ASP A 400 10.02 -32.63 -23.82
C ASP A 400 9.70 -32.92 -22.34
N ASN A 401 10.62 -32.55 -21.46
CA ASN A 401 10.32 -32.48 -20.02
C ASN A 401 10.83 -31.20 -19.34
N ASN A 402 11.66 -30.40 -20.01
CA ASN A 402 12.20 -29.16 -19.43
C ASN A 402 11.27 -27.94 -19.60
N GLY A 403 10.44 -27.87 -20.65
CA GLY A 403 9.57 -26.72 -20.93
C GLY A 403 8.34 -26.63 -20.02
N ALA A 404 7.74 -27.77 -19.69
CA ALA A 404 6.60 -27.81 -18.76
C ALA A 404 7.03 -27.45 -17.32
N GLU A 405 8.24 -27.85 -16.92
CA GLU A 405 8.76 -27.57 -15.58
C GLU A 405 9.22 -26.11 -15.42
N SER A 406 9.73 -25.47 -16.49
CA SER A 406 10.04 -24.03 -16.49
C SER A 406 8.79 -23.16 -16.50
N ALA A 407 7.78 -23.51 -17.29
CA ALA A 407 6.49 -22.81 -17.33
C ALA A 407 5.72 -22.96 -15.99
N LYS A 408 5.84 -24.12 -15.33
CA LYS A 408 5.27 -24.33 -14.01
C LYS A 408 5.97 -23.49 -12.93
N LYS A 409 7.29 -23.35 -12.98
CA LYS A 409 8.04 -22.49 -12.04
C LYS A 409 7.73 -21.00 -12.22
N SER A 410 7.66 -20.50 -13.45
CA SER A 410 7.25 -19.11 -13.72
C SER A 410 5.81 -18.86 -13.26
N TYR A 411 4.92 -19.83 -13.47
CA TYR A 411 3.54 -19.78 -12.98
C TYR A 411 3.44 -19.74 -11.46
N GLU A 412 4.16 -20.61 -10.75
CA GLU A 412 4.19 -20.63 -9.27
C GLU A 412 4.76 -19.33 -8.69
N GLU A 413 5.68 -18.64 -9.38
CA GLU A 413 6.16 -17.32 -8.94
C GLU A 413 5.11 -16.21 -9.12
N LEU A 414 4.28 -16.28 -10.16
CA LEU A 414 3.20 -15.32 -10.43
C LEU A 414 1.99 -15.47 -9.49
N THR A 415 1.82 -16.64 -8.87
CA THR A 415 0.64 -17.01 -8.08
C THR A 415 0.91 -17.15 -6.58
N LYS A 416 2.13 -16.81 -6.11
CA LYS A 416 2.49 -16.76 -4.68
C LYS A 416 1.60 -15.77 -3.91
N GLY A 417 0.60 -16.28 -3.20
CA GLY A 417 -0.26 -15.48 -2.33
C GLY A 417 -1.51 -16.17 -1.77
N ILE A 418 -1.57 -17.51 -1.79
CA ILE A 418 -2.76 -18.25 -1.36
C ILE A 418 -2.70 -18.48 0.16
N GLU A 419 -3.53 -17.76 0.91
CA GLU A 419 -3.99 -18.23 2.21
C GLU A 419 -5.38 -18.84 2.06
N ILE A 420 -5.47 -20.14 2.34
CA ILE A 420 -6.74 -20.84 2.49
C ILE A 420 -7.36 -20.33 3.79
N VAL A 421 -8.54 -19.69 3.72
CA VAL A 421 -9.38 -19.51 4.92
C VAL A 421 -9.97 -20.88 5.26
N SER A 422 -9.19 -21.72 5.94
CA SER A 422 -9.72 -22.96 6.52
C SER A 422 -10.52 -22.58 7.77
N ASN A 423 -11.80 -22.27 7.59
CA ASN A 423 -12.77 -22.43 8.67
C ASN A 423 -13.53 -23.74 8.47
N GLN A 424 -13.87 -24.33 9.61
CA GLN A 424 -14.32 -25.70 9.88
C GLN A 424 -15.36 -26.27 8.89
N PRO A 425 -15.51 -27.62 8.83
CA PRO A 425 -16.60 -28.26 8.11
C PRO A 425 -17.94 -27.56 8.40
N PHE A 426 -18.75 -27.46 7.36
CA PHE A 426 -20.09 -26.89 7.38
C PHE A 426 -21.01 -27.86 8.15
N ASP A 427 -20.97 -27.82 9.49
CA ASP A 427 -21.93 -28.56 10.33
C ASP A 427 -23.24 -27.78 10.37
N ASP A 428 -24.23 -28.22 9.59
CA ASP A 428 -25.64 -27.84 9.71
C ASP A 428 -26.24 -28.50 10.98
N ASP A 429 -25.73 -28.17 12.17
CA ASP A 429 -26.46 -28.46 13.41
C ASP A 429 -27.53 -27.37 13.61
N ALA A 430 -28.53 -27.41 12.74
CA ALA A 430 -29.82 -26.77 12.94
C ALA A 430 -30.78 -27.68 13.72
N ASP A 431 -30.29 -28.40 14.74
CA ASP A 431 -31.14 -29.01 15.76
C ASP A 431 -31.35 -28.01 16.91
N GLY A 432 -32.12 -26.97 16.60
CA GLY A 432 -32.54 -25.93 17.55
C GLY A 432 -33.98 -25.47 17.32
N ALA A 433 -34.79 -26.27 16.63
CA ALA A 433 -36.18 -25.98 16.32
C ALA A 433 -37.16 -26.82 17.16
N ASP A 434 -36.94 -26.91 18.47
CA ASP A 434 -37.92 -27.53 19.39
C ASP A 434 -38.13 -26.76 20.72
N ASP A 435 -37.45 -25.63 20.95
CA ASP A 435 -37.59 -24.87 22.23
C ASP A 435 -38.16 -23.45 22.05
N ALA A 436 -38.46 -23.00 20.82
CA ALA A 436 -39.07 -21.69 20.56
C ALA A 436 -40.61 -21.71 20.41
N SER A 437 -41.24 -22.88 20.53
CA SER A 437 -42.71 -23.03 20.50
C SER A 437 -43.35 -23.01 21.89
N LYS A 438 -42.56 -23.08 22.97
CA LYS A 438 -43.05 -22.98 24.36
C LYS A 438 -43.17 -21.54 24.88
N ASP A 439 -42.32 -20.63 24.41
CA ASP A 439 -42.30 -19.24 24.91
C ASP A 439 -43.34 -18.32 24.22
N ILE A 440 -44.00 -18.78 23.15
CA ILE A 440 -45.08 -18.04 22.46
C ILE A 440 -46.46 -18.36 23.06
N ASP A 441 -46.65 -19.56 23.64
CA ASP A 441 -47.91 -19.95 24.30
C ASP A 441 -48.03 -19.34 25.72
N ASP A 442 -46.90 -19.08 26.40
CA ASP A 442 -46.89 -18.41 27.71
C ASP A 442 -47.10 -16.88 27.63
N MET A 443 -46.83 -16.25 26.48
CA MET A 443 -47.13 -14.83 26.23
C MET A 443 -48.57 -14.58 25.74
N LEU A 444 -49.26 -15.57 25.18
CA LEU A 444 -50.67 -15.45 24.79
C LEU A 444 -51.66 -15.84 25.91
N GLY A 445 -51.18 -16.49 26.98
CA GLY A 445 -51.96 -16.83 28.18
C GLY A 445 -52.17 -15.68 29.19
N GLN A 446 -51.43 -14.56 29.08
CA GLN A 446 -51.52 -13.44 30.03
C GLN A 446 -52.42 -12.26 29.60
N LEU A 447 -53.10 -12.36 28.45
CA LEU A 447 -54.02 -11.34 27.94
C LEU A 447 -55.51 -11.71 28.08
N ARG A 448 -55.83 -12.67 28.96
CA ARG A 448 -57.20 -12.96 29.42
C ARG A 448 -57.32 -12.97 30.94
N LEU A 449 -56.90 -11.89 31.59
CA LEU A 449 -57.47 -11.44 32.86
C LEU A 449 -56.98 -10.00 33.10
N PHE A 450 -57.96 -9.09 33.23
CA PHE A 450 -57.91 -7.63 33.30
C PHE A 450 -58.05 -6.88 31.96
#